data_AF-A0A9X7GMQ8-F1
#
_entry.id   AF-A0A9X7GMQ8-F1
#
_cell.length_a   1.000
_cell.length_b   1.000
_cell.length_c   1.000
_cell.angle_alpha   90.00
_cell.angle_beta   90.00
_cell.angle_gamma   90.00
#
_symmetry.space_group_name_H-M   'P 1'
#
loop_
_entity.id
_entity.type
_entity.pdbx_description
1 polymer ?
#
loop_
_entity_poly.entity_id
_entity_poly.type
_entity_poly.pdbx_seq_one_letter_code
_entity_poly.pdbx_strand_id
1 'polypeptide(L)'
;MYLRGWLQKRKYKHQLETVFRKAKLYDEHVTRGGKVPVYPKIHDILEQKESVRYTFTLPNGVDPAQIQKKWFCFQQILGNNLMIQGSVKKFVLHVFFSDAGLQQYTYRYKHWQPLLQEYRLPVVVGRNQFGKMIVYDMVDANTPHLLIAGETGSGKSSMVRVVLSTLIQYMSPNQLHLYLGDLKNSEFHFLRRVKHVKDVCMEEMEMTAMLKKLWKEVLYRRKLMEEYEVDHIDEYNKLNPDNQKPYILLAIDEVAMLQDEKECMTTIEKMSAVCRALGVFLMLSMQRPDATILDGKLKLNMTVRMGFKCADSINSNIMGTPGSEILEQSGQMILKLNGLQKVQAPFLELSKAKEIVEPYRIPKEQDAMNKELEEHRQEAVFGVLDDVDE
;
A
#
# COMPACT_ATOMS: atom_id res chain seq x y z
N MET A 1 -1.09 -18.76 42.96
CA MET A 1 -0.76 -18.15 41.65
C MET A 1 -0.52 -19.20 40.55
N TYR A 2 0.25 -20.26 40.80
CA TYR A 2 0.53 -21.34 39.84
C TYR A 2 -0.69 -22.13 39.31
N LEU A 3 -1.67 -22.47 40.15
CA LEU A 3 -2.88 -23.21 39.71
C LEU A 3 -3.74 -22.43 38.70
N ARG A 4 -3.87 -21.11 38.88
CA ARG A 4 -4.67 -20.26 37.97
C ARG A 4 -4.04 -20.18 36.58
N GLY A 5 -2.71 -20.00 36.51
CA GLY A 5 -1.99 -20.01 35.23
C GLY A 5 -2.04 -21.35 34.50
N TRP A 6 -1.98 -22.46 35.24
CA TRP A 6 -2.10 -23.81 34.66
C TRP A 6 -3.50 -24.08 34.09
N LEU A 7 -4.56 -23.75 34.83
CA LEU A 7 -5.95 -23.87 34.38
C LEU A 7 -6.22 -23.02 33.13
N GLN A 8 -5.67 -21.79 33.09
CA GLN A 8 -5.81 -20.88 31.96
C GLN A 8 -5.10 -21.43 30.70
N LYS A 9 -3.86 -21.90 30.82
CA LYS A 9 -3.16 -22.55 29.69
C LYS A 9 -3.90 -23.79 29.19
N ARG A 10 -4.50 -24.58 30.09
CA ARG A 10 -5.32 -25.74 29.71
C ARG A 10 -6.58 -25.33 28.93
N LYS A 11 -7.24 -24.23 29.33
CA LYS A 11 -8.38 -23.65 28.59
C LYS A 11 -7.96 -23.25 27.17
N TYR A 12 -6.87 -22.49 27.01
CA TYR A 12 -6.36 -22.07 25.70
C TYR A 12 -6.01 -23.26 24.80
N LYS A 13 -5.32 -24.27 25.36
CA LYS A 13 -5.02 -25.51 24.63
C LYS A 13 -6.30 -26.17 24.12
N HIS A 14 -7.30 -26.31 24.98
CA HIS A 14 -8.58 -26.94 24.64
C HIS A 14 -9.35 -26.18 23.56
N GLN A 15 -9.32 -24.84 23.58
CA GLN A 15 -9.93 -24.02 22.53
C GLN A 15 -9.29 -24.33 21.17
N LEU A 16 -7.96 -24.32 21.08
CA LEU A 16 -7.26 -24.60 19.82
C LEU A 16 -7.45 -26.06 19.35
N GLU A 17 -7.46 -27.04 20.25
CA GLU A 17 -7.81 -28.44 19.91
C GLU A 17 -9.24 -28.56 19.37
N THR A 18 -10.17 -27.77 19.91
CA THR A 18 -11.55 -27.73 19.43
C THR A 18 -11.63 -27.13 18.03
N VAL A 19 -10.84 -26.10 17.74
CA VAL A 19 -10.69 -25.57 16.38
C VAL A 19 -10.21 -26.67 15.43
N PHE A 20 -9.12 -27.38 15.74
CA PHE A 20 -8.60 -28.42 14.84
C PHE A 20 -9.63 -29.51 14.55
N ARG A 21 -10.41 -29.93 15.56
CA ARG A 21 -11.50 -30.90 15.39
C ARG A 21 -12.63 -30.37 14.50
N LYS A 22 -13.11 -29.15 14.77
CA LYS A 22 -14.23 -28.55 14.01
C LYS A 22 -13.84 -28.21 12.57
N ALA A 23 -12.60 -27.78 12.35
CA ALA A 23 -12.03 -27.53 11.04
C ALA A 23 -11.68 -28.81 10.27
N LYS A 24 -11.71 -29.98 10.91
CA LYS A 24 -11.21 -31.26 10.38
C LYS A 24 -9.75 -31.18 9.90
N LEU A 25 -8.93 -30.42 10.61
CA LEU A 25 -7.48 -30.31 10.36
C LEU A 25 -6.80 -31.54 10.99
N TYR A 26 -6.71 -32.65 10.27
CA TYR A 26 -5.99 -33.86 10.68
C TYR A 26 -5.62 -34.72 9.48
N ASP A 27 -4.67 -35.64 9.67
CA ASP A 27 -4.39 -36.74 8.72
C ASP A 27 -4.92 -38.07 9.28
N GLU A 28 -5.28 -39.03 8.43
CA GLU A 28 -5.79 -40.35 8.86
C GLU A 28 -4.70 -41.41 8.79
N HIS A 29 -4.34 -42.00 9.93
CA HIS A 29 -3.41 -43.12 9.96
C HIS A 29 -4.16 -44.45 10.11
N VAL A 30 -3.79 -45.45 9.31
CA VAL A 30 -4.34 -46.80 9.43
C VAL A 30 -3.60 -47.55 10.53
N THR A 31 -4.35 -48.03 11.52
CA THR A 31 -3.86 -48.88 12.61
C THR A 31 -4.56 -50.24 12.57
N ARG A 32 -4.09 -51.21 13.36
CA ARG A 32 -4.73 -52.53 13.50
C ARG A 32 -6.20 -52.46 13.96
N GLY A 33 -6.60 -51.36 14.62
CA GLY A 33 -7.96 -51.12 15.11
C GLY A 33 -8.80 -50.18 14.23
N GLY A 34 -8.34 -49.83 13.03
CA GLY A 34 -9.01 -48.91 12.11
C GLY A 34 -8.27 -47.60 11.89
N LYS A 35 -8.95 -46.62 11.28
CA LYS A 35 -8.38 -45.30 10.98
C LYS A 35 -8.43 -44.39 12.21
N VAL A 36 -7.30 -43.75 12.54
CA VAL A 36 -7.19 -42.84 13.67
C VAL A 36 -6.73 -41.46 13.18
N PRO A 37 -7.41 -40.36 13.56
CA PRO A 37 -7.02 -39.02 13.17
C PRO A 37 -5.79 -38.53 13.95
N VAL A 38 -4.82 -37.96 13.24
CA VAL A 38 -3.63 -37.31 13.79
C VAL A 38 -3.81 -35.79 13.65
N TYR A 39 -4.04 -35.11 14.77
CA TYR A 39 -4.24 -33.66 14.80
C TYR A 39 -2.92 -32.87 14.87
N PRO A 40 -2.93 -31.57 14.53
CA PRO A 40 -1.78 -30.70 14.71
C PRO A 40 -1.26 -30.70 16.16
N LYS A 41 0.06 -30.74 16.29
CA LYS A 41 0.73 -30.75 17.59
C LYS A 41 0.97 -29.31 18.07
N ILE A 42 0.44 -28.96 19.22
CA ILE A 42 0.70 -27.68 19.90
C ILE A 42 2.02 -27.81 20.69
N HIS A 43 2.98 -26.95 20.40
CA HIS A 43 4.31 -26.94 21.02
C HIS A 43 4.43 -25.91 22.13
N ASP A 44 3.85 -24.72 21.96
CA ASP A 44 3.93 -23.62 22.92
C ASP A 44 2.61 -22.84 22.98
N ILE A 45 2.29 -22.36 24.18
CA ILE A 45 1.20 -21.42 24.45
C ILE A 45 1.73 -20.36 25.42
N LEU A 46 1.90 -19.15 24.91
CA LEU A 46 2.40 -18.00 25.64
C LEU A 46 1.31 -16.94 25.74
N GLU A 47 0.81 -16.72 26.95
CA GLU A 47 -0.05 -15.58 27.25
C GLU A 47 0.79 -14.32 27.38
N GLN A 48 0.41 -13.28 26.65
CA GLN A 48 1.00 -11.96 26.67
C GLN A 48 -0.06 -10.96 27.17
N LYS A 49 0.34 -9.71 27.40
CA LYS A 49 -0.57 -8.67 27.92
C LYS A 49 -1.83 -8.49 27.08
N GLU A 50 -1.71 -8.56 25.75
CA GLU A 50 -2.80 -8.22 24.81
C GLU A 50 -3.19 -9.39 23.89
N SER A 51 -2.51 -10.54 23.98
CA SER A 51 -2.81 -11.70 23.13
C SER A 51 -2.34 -13.02 23.75
N VAL A 52 -2.81 -14.13 23.19
CA VAL A 52 -2.21 -15.46 23.37
C VAL A 52 -1.53 -15.88 22.08
N ARG A 53 -0.26 -16.26 22.18
CA ARG A 53 0.51 -16.83 21.07
C ARG A 53 0.52 -18.35 21.18
N TYR A 54 0.08 -19.02 20.13
CA TYR A 54 0.15 -20.47 19.96
C TYR A 54 1.22 -20.81 18.92
N THR A 55 2.07 -21.79 19.22
CA THR A 55 2.96 -22.39 18.22
C THR A 55 2.53 -23.84 18.01
N PHE A 56 2.21 -24.22 16.78
CA PHE A 56 1.80 -25.59 16.45
C PHE A 56 2.38 -26.05 15.12
N THR A 57 2.35 -27.36 14.88
CA THR A 57 2.71 -27.94 13.58
C THR A 57 1.60 -28.80 13.01
N LEU A 58 1.36 -28.67 11.70
CA LEU A 58 0.50 -29.59 10.97
C LEU A 58 1.16 -30.98 10.86
N PRO A 59 0.37 -32.06 10.89
CA PRO A 59 0.82 -33.39 10.49
C PRO A 59 1.29 -33.40 9.03
N ASN A 60 2.18 -34.32 8.67
CA ASN A 60 2.49 -34.56 7.27
C ASN A 60 1.21 -35.03 6.54
N GLY A 61 1.02 -34.63 5.28
CA GLY A 61 -0.18 -34.98 4.49
C GLY A 61 -1.33 -33.98 4.61
N VAL A 62 -1.37 -33.13 5.64
CA VAL A 62 -2.37 -32.06 5.76
C VAL A 62 -1.95 -30.85 4.92
N ASP A 63 -2.79 -30.49 3.94
CA ASP A 63 -2.63 -29.28 3.11
C ASP A 63 -2.74 -28.00 3.99
N PRO A 64 -1.67 -27.17 4.08
CA PRO A 64 -1.69 -25.89 4.79
C PRO A 64 -2.82 -24.95 4.39
N ALA A 65 -3.26 -24.98 3.12
CA ALA A 65 -4.32 -24.13 2.62
C ALA A 65 -5.68 -24.42 3.29
N GLN A 66 -5.84 -25.59 3.94
CA GLN A 66 -7.03 -25.90 4.73
C GLN A 66 -7.23 -24.93 5.89
N ILE A 67 -6.17 -24.36 6.48
CA ILE A 67 -6.31 -23.37 7.55
C ILE A 67 -7.10 -22.16 7.05
N GLN A 68 -6.74 -21.63 5.87
CA GLN A 68 -7.42 -20.49 5.27
C GLN A 68 -8.85 -20.86 4.83
N LYS A 69 -9.02 -22.03 4.18
CA LYS A 69 -10.36 -22.53 3.77
C LYS A 69 -11.31 -22.73 4.95
N LYS A 70 -10.79 -22.99 6.15
CA LYS A 70 -11.55 -23.23 7.39
C LYS A 70 -11.34 -22.14 8.44
N TRP A 71 -10.90 -20.95 8.02
CA TRP A 71 -10.59 -19.84 8.93
C TRP A 71 -11.78 -19.45 9.80
N PHE A 72 -13.01 -19.55 9.29
CA PHE A 72 -14.24 -19.31 10.05
C PHE A 72 -14.33 -20.18 11.32
N CYS A 73 -13.81 -21.42 11.32
CA CYS A 73 -13.78 -22.26 12.52
C CYS A 73 -12.86 -21.68 13.60
N PHE A 74 -11.75 -21.07 13.19
CA PHE A 74 -10.86 -20.36 14.12
C PHE A 74 -11.59 -19.17 14.71
N GLN A 75 -12.23 -18.35 13.87
CA GLN A 75 -12.92 -17.14 14.29
C GLN A 75 -14.09 -17.43 15.25
N GLN A 76 -14.90 -18.45 14.96
CA GLN A 76 -16.04 -18.84 15.81
C GLN A 76 -15.64 -19.27 17.23
N ILE A 77 -14.43 -19.82 17.41
CA ILE A 77 -13.99 -20.37 18.71
C ILE A 77 -13.02 -19.42 19.44
N LEU A 78 -12.17 -18.72 18.70
CA LEU A 78 -11.09 -17.87 19.23
C LEU A 78 -11.41 -16.37 19.14
N GLY A 79 -12.49 -15.99 18.46
CA GLY A 79 -12.85 -14.60 18.17
C GLY A 79 -12.28 -14.10 16.84
N ASN A 80 -12.69 -12.90 16.41
CA ASN A 80 -12.38 -12.39 15.07
C ASN A 80 -10.96 -11.84 14.93
N ASN A 81 -10.34 -11.40 16.03
CA ASN A 81 -9.03 -10.75 16.01
C ASN A 81 -7.91 -11.78 16.13
N LEU A 82 -7.60 -12.38 14.98
CA LEU A 82 -6.61 -13.44 14.82
C LEU A 82 -5.52 -13.02 13.84
N MET A 83 -4.30 -13.50 14.06
CA MET A 83 -3.20 -13.38 13.10
C MET A 83 -2.44 -14.69 13.05
N ILE A 84 -2.25 -15.26 11.86
CA ILE A 84 -1.46 -16.48 11.69
C ILE A 84 -0.26 -16.22 10.77
N GLN A 85 0.89 -16.78 11.16
CA GLN A 85 2.12 -16.77 10.40
C GLN A 85 2.63 -18.20 10.22
N GLY A 86 3.29 -18.49 9.10
CA GLY A 86 3.76 -19.82 8.72
C GLY A 86 3.21 -20.26 7.36
N SER A 87 3.94 -21.12 6.65
CA SER A 87 3.63 -21.46 5.25
C SER A 87 3.45 -22.95 4.98
N VAL A 88 4.09 -23.82 5.75
CA VAL A 88 4.12 -25.27 5.45
C VAL A 88 3.79 -26.11 6.68
N LYS A 89 4.75 -26.26 7.60
CA LYS A 89 4.61 -27.19 8.71
C LYS A 89 4.34 -26.51 10.04
N LYS A 90 5.10 -25.46 10.36
CA LYS A 90 5.05 -24.75 11.64
C LYS A 90 4.30 -23.43 11.48
N PHE A 91 3.37 -23.19 12.40
CA PHE A 91 2.54 -21.99 12.42
C PHE A 91 2.61 -21.32 13.79
N VAL A 92 2.51 -20.00 13.76
CA VAL A 92 2.37 -19.13 14.93
C VAL A 92 1.03 -18.41 14.80
N LEU A 93 0.12 -18.65 15.72
CA LEU A 93 -1.21 -18.03 15.77
C LEU A 93 -1.27 -17.09 16.98
N HIS A 94 -1.62 -15.84 16.74
CA HIS A 94 -1.94 -14.86 17.77
C HIS A 94 -3.46 -14.69 17.85
N VAL A 95 -3.98 -14.78 19.07
CA VAL A 95 -5.37 -14.47 19.41
C VAL A 95 -5.36 -13.25 20.32
N PHE A 96 -5.85 -12.11 19.82
CA PHE A 96 -5.82 -10.86 20.58
C PHE A 96 -7.03 -10.76 21.51
N PHE A 97 -6.82 -10.24 22.72
CA PHE A 97 -7.88 -10.05 23.70
C PHE A 97 -8.73 -8.81 23.44
N SER A 98 -8.22 -7.87 22.64
CA SER A 98 -8.91 -6.64 22.28
C SER A 98 -8.43 -6.13 20.93
N ASP A 99 -9.24 -5.28 20.30
CA ASP A 99 -8.86 -4.55 19.08
C ASP A 99 -8.09 -3.26 19.40
N ALA A 100 -7.39 -3.18 20.54
CA ALA A 100 -6.68 -1.97 20.97
C ALA A 100 -5.70 -1.46 19.91
N GLY A 101 -4.95 -2.37 19.26
CA GLY A 101 -4.03 -2.03 18.18
C GLY A 101 -4.71 -1.55 16.88
N LEU A 102 -5.99 -1.86 16.71
CA LEU A 102 -6.80 -1.52 15.52
C LEU A 102 -7.83 -0.41 15.77
N GLN A 103 -7.79 0.26 16.92
CA GLN A 103 -8.69 1.38 17.20
C GLN A 103 -8.43 2.53 16.22
N GLN A 104 -9.50 3.18 15.77
CA GLN A 104 -9.42 4.40 14.98
C GLN A 104 -8.65 5.50 15.73
N TYR A 105 -7.84 6.25 14.99
CA TYR A 105 -7.10 7.38 15.52
C TYR A 105 -6.84 8.41 14.43
N THR A 106 -6.75 9.67 14.83
CA THR A 106 -6.49 10.78 13.91
C THR A 106 -5.00 10.85 13.56
N TYR A 107 -4.72 11.16 12.30
CA TYR A 107 -3.38 11.48 11.82
C TYR A 107 -2.80 12.69 12.56
N ARG A 108 -1.54 12.57 13.00
CA ARG A 108 -0.73 13.66 13.55
C ARG A 108 0.71 13.49 13.11
N TYR A 109 1.21 14.41 12.27
CA TYR A 109 2.56 14.33 11.70
C TYR A 109 3.66 14.11 12.76
N LYS A 110 3.60 14.84 13.89
CA LYS A 110 4.56 14.72 15.00
C LYS A 110 4.74 13.30 15.55
N HIS A 111 3.71 12.46 15.51
CA HIS A 111 3.81 11.07 15.97
C HIS A 111 4.60 10.19 15.00
N TRP A 112 4.57 10.52 13.71
CA TRP A 112 5.21 9.75 12.65
C TRP A 112 6.62 10.23 12.36
N GLN A 113 6.88 11.54 12.53
CA GLN A 113 8.14 12.21 12.18
C GLN A 113 9.42 11.44 12.59
N PRO A 114 9.54 10.87 13.81
CA PRO A 114 10.75 10.12 14.18
C PRO A 114 11.00 8.90 13.30
N LEU A 115 9.94 8.20 12.87
CA LEU A 115 10.04 7.02 12.00
C LEU A 115 10.33 7.38 10.55
N LEU A 116 10.00 8.60 10.11
CA LEU A 116 10.20 9.03 8.72
C LEU A 116 11.69 9.23 8.40
N GLN A 117 12.49 9.63 9.38
CA GLN A 117 13.91 9.96 9.23
C GLN A 117 14.78 8.78 8.76
N GLU A 118 14.29 7.55 8.92
CA GLU A 118 14.97 6.34 8.48
C GLU A 118 14.83 6.09 6.97
N TYR A 119 14.00 6.88 6.27
CA TYR A 119 13.57 6.60 4.91
C TYR A 119 13.73 7.79 3.96
N ARG A 120 13.95 7.47 2.68
CA ARG A 120 14.12 8.47 1.61
C ARG A 120 12.79 8.98 1.07
N LEU A 121 11.84 8.08 0.80
CA LEU A 121 10.48 8.41 0.37
C LEU A 121 9.46 7.66 1.25
N PRO A 122 9.27 8.10 2.51
CA PRO A 122 8.47 7.37 3.49
C PRO A 122 6.97 7.40 3.16
N VAL A 123 6.35 6.23 3.26
CA VAL A 123 4.90 6.07 3.22
C VAL A 123 4.40 5.63 4.58
N VAL A 124 3.65 6.51 5.24
CA VAL A 124 2.91 6.17 6.46
C VAL A 124 1.80 5.19 6.09
N VAL A 125 1.65 4.12 6.87
CA VAL A 125 0.67 3.06 6.60
C VAL A 125 -0.38 3.00 7.70
N GLY A 126 0.04 2.80 8.95
CA GLY A 126 -0.89 2.71 10.06
C GLY A 126 -0.38 1.90 11.25
N ARG A 127 -1.29 1.36 12.05
CA ARG A 127 -0.97 0.49 13.20
C ARG A 127 -1.47 -0.92 12.97
N ASN A 128 -0.63 -1.93 13.20
CA ASN A 128 -1.09 -3.32 13.13
C ASN A 128 -1.85 -3.75 14.39
N GLN A 129 -2.26 -5.02 14.44
CA GLN A 129 -2.97 -5.60 15.59
C GLN A 129 -2.21 -5.50 16.93
N PHE A 130 -0.88 -5.36 16.91
CA PHE A 130 -0.05 -5.13 18.11
C PHE A 130 0.11 -3.63 18.46
N GLY A 131 -0.57 -2.73 17.75
CA GLY A 131 -0.39 -1.28 17.89
C GLY A 131 0.92 -0.73 17.33
N LYS A 132 1.75 -1.58 16.69
CA LYS A 132 3.02 -1.15 16.10
C LYS A 132 2.77 -0.26 14.89
N MET A 133 3.37 0.92 14.89
CA MET A 133 3.34 1.86 13.77
C MET A 133 4.15 1.29 12.58
N ILE A 134 3.56 1.37 11.40
CA ILE A 134 4.12 0.87 10.14
C ILE A 134 4.34 2.06 9.21
N VAL A 135 5.59 2.17 8.75
CA VAL A 135 6.06 3.03 7.67
C VAL A 135 6.93 2.15 6.77
N TYR A 136 6.99 2.42 5.48
CA TYR A 136 7.96 1.80 4.58
C TYR A 136 8.57 2.85 3.64
N ASP A 137 9.71 2.52 3.03
CA ASP A 137 10.36 3.36 2.02
C ASP A 137 9.91 2.95 0.62
N MET A 138 9.31 3.87 -0.13
CA MET A 138 8.89 3.60 -1.51
C MET A 138 10.09 3.43 -2.46
N VAL A 139 11.30 3.84 -2.05
CA VAL A 139 12.54 3.65 -2.84
C VAL A 139 13.11 2.23 -2.70
N ASP A 140 12.73 1.47 -1.65
CA ASP A 140 13.22 0.10 -1.43
C ASP A 140 12.89 -0.82 -2.62
N ALA A 141 13.82 -1.72 -2.95
CA ALA A 141 13.71 -2.59 -4.11
C ALA A 141 12.52 -3.56 -4.07
N ASN A 142 12.06 -3.93 -2.87
CA ASN A 142 10.97 -4.89 -2.68
C ASN A 142 9.61 -4.22 -2.48
N THR A 143 9.60 -2.90 -2.23
CA THR A 143 8.38 -2.15 -1.96
C THR A 143 8.17 -0.93 -2.87
N PRO A 144 8.53 -0.98 -4.18
CA PRO A 144 8.24 0.12 -5.08
C PRO A 144 6.75 0.14 -5.46
N HIS A 145 6.26 1.35 -5.69
CA HIS A 145 4.90 1.65 -6.10
C HIS A 145 3.82 1.21 -5.09
N LEU A 146 2.70 1.93 -5.07
CA LEU A 146 1.62 1.73 -4.11
C LEU A 146 0.28 1.61 -4.82
N LEU A 147 -0.43 0.51 -4.59
CA LEU A 147 -1.81 0.34 -5.03
C LEU A 147 -2.76 0.40 -3.83
N ILE A 148 -3.79 1.25 -3.91
CA ILE A 148 -4.78 1.43 -2.84
C ILE A 148 -6.17 1.16 -3.40
N ALA A 149 -6.92 0.24 -2.79
CA ALA A 149 -8.28 -0.03 -3.22
C ALA A 149 -9.26 -0.21 -2.07
N GLY A 150 -10.53 0.13 -2.32
CA GLY A 150 -11.63 -0.10 -1.39
C GLY A 150 -12.87 0.71 -1.74
N GLU A 151 -14.02 0.24 -1.28
CA GLU A 151 -15.32 0.87 -1.51
C GLU A 151 -15.41 2.26 -0.89
N THR A 152 -16.38 3.06 -1.35
CA THR A 152 -16.65 4.39 -0.77
C THR A 152 -16.89 4.28 0.74
N GLY A 153 -16.27 5.19 1.52
CA GLY A 153 -16.37 5.19 2.98
C GLY A 153 -15.45 4.21 3.71
N SER A 154 -14.72 3.35 3.00
CA SER A 154 -13.81 2.36 3.60
C SER A 154 -12.55 2.94 4.23
N GLY A 155 -12.15 4.16 3.85
CA GLY A 155 -10.94 4.85 4.35
C GLY A 155 -9.87 5.14 3.28
N LYS A 156 -10.02 4.65 2.05
CA LYS A 156 -9.11 4.89 0.91
C LYS A 156 -8.69 6.36 0.76
N SER A 157 -9.66 7.25 0.64
CA SER A 157 -9.46 8.69 0.44
C SER A 157 -8.68 9.36 1.58
N SER A 158 -9.00 8.98 2.82
CA SER A 158 -8.25 9.44 3.99
C SER A 158 -6.80 8.98 3.92
N MET A 159 -6.54 7.73 3.50
CA MET A 159 -5.18 7.20 3.37
C MET A 159 -4.38 7.92 2.29
N VAL A 160 -4.98 8.18 1.13
CA VAL A 160 -4.36 8.97 0.06
C VAL A 160 -3.92 10.36 0.59
N ARG A 161 -4.80 11.05 1.34
CA ARG A 161 -4.47 12.33 1.97
C ARG A 161 -3.33 12.20 2.97
N VAL A 162 -3.32 11.14 3.77
CA VAL A 162 -2.24 10.87 4.74
C VAL A 162 -0.90 10.74 4.05
N VAL A 163 -0.81 9.94 2.98
CA VAL A 163 0.45 9.73 2.25
C VAL A 163 0.94 11.06 1.68
N LEU A 164 0.10 11.76 0.90
CA LEU A 164 0.51 13.00 0.23
C LEU A 164 0.82 14.13 1.21
N SER A 165 0.00 14.31 2.25
CA SER A 165 0.25 15.33 3.28
C SER A 165 1.50 15.03 4.10
N THR A 166 1.84 13.75 4.31
CA THR A 166 3.09 13.37 4.99
C THR A 166 4.29 13.73 4.13
N LEU A 167 4.26 13.38 2.83
CA LEU A 167 5.34 13.67 1.90
C LEU A 167 5.59 15.17 1.73
N ILE A 168 4.52 15.97 1.61
CA ILE A 168 4.62 17.44 1.50
C ILE A 168 5.25 18.07 2.75
N GLN A 169 4.94 17.55 3.93
CA GLN A 169 5.55 18.03 5.19
C GLN A 169 6.99 17.55 5.39
N TYR A 170 7.36 16.40 4.81
CA TYR A 170 8.67 15.78 5.02
C TYR A 170 9.71 16.21 3.98
N MET A 171 9.31 16.37 2.71
CA MET A 171 10.21 16.65 1.59
C MET A 171 10.06 18.10 1.14
N SER A 172 11.15 18.75 0.72
CA SER A 172 11.06 20.07 0.07
C SER A 172 10.58 19.94 -1.39
N PRO A 173 10.04 21.02 -1.99
CA PRO A 173 9.65 21.03 -3.41
C PRO A 173 10.80 20.73 -4.40
N ASN A 174 12.05 20.87 -3.98
CA ASN A 174 13.23 20.54 -4.78
C ASN A 174 13.63 19.05 -4.68
N GLN A 175 13.06 18.31 -3.73
CA GLN A 175 13.33 16.89 -3.51
C GLN A 175 12.19 16.00 -4.01
N LEU A 176 10.97 16.54 -4.11
CA LEU A 176 9.78 15.78 -4.53
C LEU A 176 8.88 16.60 -5.45
N HIS A 177 8.61 16.03 -6.62
CA HIS A 177 7.62 16.52 -7.57
C HIS A 177 6.40 15.58 -7.59
N LEU A 178 5.21 16.16 -7.54
CA LEU A 178 3.94 15.45 -7.59
C LEU A 178 3.24 15.71 -8.92
N TYR A 179 2.79 14.63 -9.56
CA TYR A 179 1.96 14.64 -10.75
C TYR A 179 0.66 13.93 -10.41
N LEU A 180 -0.48 14.61 -10.59
CA LEU A 180 -1.75 14.17 -10.01
C LEU A 180 -2.80 13.93 -11.11
N GLY A 181 -3.31 12.71 -11.22
CA GLY A 181 -4.51 12.41 -12.02
C GLY A 181 -5.75 12.38 -11.14
N ASP A 182 -6.60 13.40 -11.21
CA ASP A 182 -7.83 13.56 -10.43
C ASP A 182 -9.06 13.47 -11.36
N LEU A 183 -9.21 12.35 -12.07
CA LEU A 183 -10.24 12.17 -13.12
C LEU A 183 -11.69 12.25 -12.58
N LYS A 184 -11.87 12.15 -11.26
CA LYS A 184 -13.16 12.34 -10.58
C LYS A 184 -13.30 13.71 -9.90
N ASN A 185 -12.27 14.54 -9.93
CA ASN A 185 -12.19 15.81 -9.20
C ASN A 185 -12.59 15.67 -7.72
N SER A 186 -12.14 14.60 -7.07
CA SER A 186 -12.60 14.20 -5.75
C SER A 186 -11.52 14.24 -4.68
N GLU A 187 -10.29 13.85 -5.02
CA GLU A 187 -9.30 13.51 -3.99
C GLU A 187 -8.11 14.44 -3.93
N PHE A 188 -7.72 15.09 -5.04
CA PHE A 188 -6.49 15.87 -5.10
C PHE A 188 -6.71 17.38 -5.12
N HIS A 189 -7.95 17.85 -5.16
CA HIS A 189 -8.28 19.28 -5.19
C HIS A 189 -7.63 20.10 -4.05
N PHE A 190 -7.37 19.49 -2.89
CA PHE A 190 -6.73 20.17 -1.74
C PHE A 190 -5.25 20.50 -2.00
N LEU A 191 -4.62 19.82 -2.96
CA LEU A 191 -3.21 19.98 -3.32
C LEU A 191 -2.97 20.99 -4.44
N ARG A 192 -4.01 21.52 -5.07
CA ARG A 192 -3.85 22.54 -6.13
C ARG A 192 -3.01 23.71 -5.61
N ARG A 193 -2.06 24.18 -6.42
CA ARG A 193 -1.13 25.27 -6.06
C ARG A 193 -0.15 24.95 -4.93
N VAL A 194 0.01 23.70 -4.51
CA VAL A 194 1.12 23.32 -3.61
C VAL A 194 2.41 23.28 -4.42
N LYS A 195 3.51 23.84 -3.90
CA LYS A 195 4.81 23.99 -4.61
C LYS A 195 5.38 22.68 -5.19
N HIS A 196 5.08 21.55 -4.56
CA HIS A 196 5.47 20.21 -5.01
C HIS A 196 4.72 19.75 -6.26
N VAL A 197 3.48 20.21 -6.45
CA VAL A 197 2.61 19.77 -7.55
C VAL A 197 3.05 20.46 -8.83
N LYS A 198 3.46 19.67 -9.81
CA LYS A 198 3.94 20.15 -11.11
C LYS A 198 2.89 20.07 -12.20
N ASP A 199 1.93 19.18 -12.05
CA ASP A 199 0.87 19.00 -13.02
C ASP A 199 -0.34 18.32 -12.37
N VAL A 200 -1.55 18.65 -12.82
CA VAL A 200 -2.82 18.05 -12.37
C VAL A 200 -3.70 17.85 -13.59
N CYS A 201 -4.06 16.60 -13.88
CA CYS A 201 -5.00 16.25 -14.94
C CYS A 201 -6.37 15.93 -14.34
N MET A 202 -7.42 16.45 -14.96
CA MET A 202 -8.81 16.13 -14.65
C MET A 202 -9.48 15.38 -15.79
N GLU A 203 -8.89 15.41 -16.98
CA GLU A 203 -9.40 14.75 -18.18
C GLU A 203 -8.40 13.73 -18.75
N GLU A 204 -8.91 12.77 -19.54
CA GLU A 204 -8.11 11.69 -20.14
C GLU A 204 -7.07 12.21 -21.15
N MET A 205 -7.43 13.22 -21.94
CA MET A 205 -6.51 13.85 -22.89
C MET A 205 -5.34 14.55 -22.18
N GLU A 206 -5.61 15.25 -21.08
CA GLU A 206 -4.58 15.86 -20.24
C GLU A 206 -3.66 14.78 -19.64
N MET A 207 -4.24 13.67 -19.16
CA MET A 207 -3.47 12.55 -18.63
C MET A 207 -2.50 11.98 -19.67
N THR A 208 -2.93 11.85 -20.92
CA THR A 208 -2.07 11.41 -22.03
C THR A 208 -0.86 12.35 -22.20
N ALA A 209 -1.09 13.67 -22.18
CA ALA A 209 -0.01 14.66 -22.30
C ALA A 209 0.96 14.60 -21.10
N MET A 210 0.43 14.49 -19.88
CA MET A 210 1.23 14.34 -18.66
C MET A 210 2.10 13.08 -18.70
N LEU A 211 1.53 11.93 -19.08
CA LEU A 211 2.26 10.67 -19.19
C LEU A 211 3.35 10.74 -20.26
N LYS A 212 3.11 11.40 -21.39
CA LYS A 212 4.14 11.66 -22.42
C LYS A 212 5.27 12.53 -21.89
N LYS A 213 4.96 13.59 -21.14
CA LYS A 213 5.95 14.47 -20.48
C LYS A 213 6.80 13.68 -19.46
N LEU A 214 6.16 12.88 -18.62
CA LEU A 214 6.83 12.02 -17.64
C LEU A 214 7.70 10.95 -18.31
N TRP A 215 7.24 10.35 -19.41
CA TRP A 215 8.01 9.35 -20.14
C TRP A 215 9.28 9.96 -20.76
N LYS A 216 9.21 11.18 -21.28
CA LYS A 216 10.41 11.91 -21.74
C LYS A 216 11.42 12.13 -20.62
N GLU A 217 10.96 12.51 -19.42
CA GLU A 217 11.83 12.66 -18.24
C GLU A 217 12.46 11.32 -17.81
N VAL A 218 11.70 10.22 -17.85
CA VAL A 218 12.21 8.87 -17.59
C VAL A 218 13.34 8.50 -18.55
N LEU A 219 13.17 8.77 -19.85
CA LEU A 219 14.20 8.52 -20.87
C LEU A 219 15.44 9.41 -20.66
N TYR A 220 15.23 10.68 -20.31
CA TYR A 220 16.32 11.60 -20.00
C TYR A 220 17.14 11.14 -18.79
N ARG A 221 16.48 10.75 -17.69
CA ARG A 221 17.17 10.20 -16.50
C ARG A 221 17.91 8.93 -16.81
N ARG A 222 17.38 8.07 -17.69
CA ARG A 222 18.08 6.85 -18.10
C ARG A 222 19.39 7.18 -18.79
N LYS A 223 19.37 8.13 -19.74
CA LYS A 223 20.59 8.60 -20.41
C LYS A 223 21.60 9.17 -19.42
N LEU A 224 21.14 9.96 -18.43
CA LEU A 224 22.02 10.47 -17.37
C LEU A 224 22.63 9.34 -16.53
N MET A 225 21.85 8.33 -16.17
CA MET A 225 22.37 7.19 -15.40
C MET A 225 23.41 6.39 -16.18
N GLU A 226 23.20 6.20 -17.49
CA GLU A 226 24.16 5.56 -18.38
C GLU A 226 25.46 6.38 -18.54
N GLU A 227 25.34 7.69 -18.77
CA GLU A 227 26.49 8.59 -18.94
C GLU A 227 27.37 8.69 -17.69
N TYR A 228 26.76 8.61 -16.50
CA TYR A 228 27.47 8.68 -15.22
C TYR A 228 27.78 7.29 -14.63
N GLU A 229 27.42 6.21 -15.34
CA GLU A 229 27.65 4.81 -14.93
C GLU A 229 27.12 4.47 -13.52
N VAL A 230 25.89 4.90 -13.21
CA VAL A 230 25.25 4.69 -11.90
C VAL A 230 23.96 3.88 -11.97
N ASP A 231 23.67 3.11 -10.91
CA ASP A 231 22.52 2.20 -10.85
C ASP A 231 21.25 2.85 -10.27
N HIS A 232 21.36 4.00 -9.60
CA HIS A 232 20.22 4.73 -9.03
C HIS A 232 20.37 6.25 -9.17
N ILE A 233 19.24 6.96 -9.29
CA ILE A 233 19.21 8.42 -9.31
C ILE A 233 19.84 9.08 -8.07
N ASP A 234 19.95 8.33 -6.97
CA ASP A 234 20.54 8.83 -5.73
C ASP A 234 22.05 8.94 -5.85
N GLU A 235 22.67 8.03 -6.59
CA GLU A 235 24.10 8.05 -6.88
C GLU A 235 24.40 9.18 -7.85
N TYR A 236 23.56 9.35 -8.90
CA TYR A 236 23.62 10.53 -9.75
C TYR A 236 23.54 11.84 -8.93
N ASN A 237 22.59 11.94 -7.99
CA ASN A 237 22.40 13.12 -7.16
C ASN A 237 23.57 13.40 -6.20
N LYS A 238 24.28 12.36 -5.74
CA LYS A 238 25.50 12.50 -4.93
C LYS A 238 26.66 13.06 -5.76
N LEU A 239 26.77 12.65 -7.02
CA LEU A 239 27.79 13.15 -7.95
C LEU A 239 27.48 14.57 -8.45
N ASN A 240 26.20 14.96 -8.48
CA ASN A 240 25.72 16.22 -9.05
C ASN A 240 24.93 17.06 -8.03
N PRO A 241 25.56 17.58 -6.97
CA PRO A 241 24.87 18.31 -5.89
C PRO A 241 24.13 19.58 -6.37
N ASP A 242 24.63 20.23 -7.43
CA ASP A 242 24.03 21.44 -7.98
C ASP A 242 22.90 21.18 -9.00
N ASN A 243 22.73 19.92 -9.43
CA ASN A 243 21.73 19.52 -10.42
C ASN A 243 21.01 18.22 -10.01
N GLN A 244 20.63 18.14 -8.74
CA GLN A 244 19.90 16.99 -8.23
C GLN A 244 18.55 16.84 -8.93
N LYS A 245 18.20 15.59 -9.27
CA LYS A 245 16.88 15.24 -9.78
C LYS A 245 15.97 14.86 -8.61
N PRO A 246 14.83 15.55 -8.44
CA PRO A 246 13.86 15.21 -7.41
C PRO A 246 13.24 13.84 -7.69
N TYR A 247 12.77 13.18 -6.64
CA TYR A 247 11.83 12.08 -6.82
C TYR A 247 10.55 12.59 -7.48
N ILE A 248 9.97 11.75 -8.32
CA ILE A 248 8.67 12.00 -8.95
C ILE A 248 7.68 10.99 -8.40
N LEU A 249 6.54 11.45 -7.89
CA LEU A 249 5.41 10.60 -7.56
C LEU A 249 4.25 10.94 -8.50
N LEU A 250 3.93 10.00 -9.39
CA LEU A 250 2.69 10.02 -10.17
C LEU A 250 1.58 9.37 -9.34
N ALA A 251 0.64 10.17 -8.87
CA ALA A 251 -0.52 9.74 -8.11
C ALA A 251 -1.77 9.82 -8.97
N ILE A 252 -2.45 8.70 -9.19
CA ILE A 252 -3.67 8.62 -10.00
C ILE A 252 -4.80 8.13 -9.11
N ASP A 253 -5.82 8.97 -8.92
CA ASP A 253 -7.07 8.53 -8.32
C ASP A 253 -8.00 7.94 -9.38
N GLU A 254 -8.63 6.84 -9.00
CA GLU A 254 -9.46 6.04 -9.88
C GLU A 254 -8.80 5.73 -11.23
N VAL A 255 -7.66 5.03 -11.20
CA VAL A 255 -6.97 4.57 -12.42
C VAL A 255 -7.88 3.74 -13.35
N ALA A 256 -8.96 3.18 -12.80
CA ALA A 256 -10.02 2.51 -13.56
C ALA A 256 -10.65 3.38 -14.65
N MET A 257 -10.66 4.71 -14.50
CA MET A 257 -11.17 5.63 -15.53
C MET A 257 -10.34 5.62 -16.81
N LEU A 258 -9.08 5.16 -16.74
CA LEU A 258 -8.20 5.08 -17.90
C LEU A 258 -8.30 3.73 -18.64
N GLN A 259 -9.24 2.87 -18.27
CA GLN A 259 -9.31 1.51 -18.81
C GLN A 259 -9.46 1.50 -20.35
N ASP A 260 -10.24 2.42 -20.90
CA ASP A 260 -10.46 2.53 -22.34
C ASP A 260 -9.29 3.26 -23.06
N GLU A 261 -8.49 4.01 -22.30
CA GLU A 261 -7.30 4.75 -22.75
C GLU A 261 -6.06 3.85 -22.79
N LYS A 262 -6.00 2.98 -23.80
CA LYS A 262 -4.94 1.97 -23.95
C LYS A 262 -3.52 2.54 -23.95
N GLU A 263 -3.31 3.72 -24.53
CA GLU A 263 -1.98 4.37 -24.55
C GLU A 263 -1.55 4.76 -23.13
N CYS A 264 -2.46 5.31 -22.33
CA CYS A 264 -2.23 5.66 -20.93
C CYS A 264 -1.88 4.43 -20.11
N MET A 265 -2.72 3.38 -20.16
CA MET A 265 -2.50 2.15 -19.40
C MET A 265 -1.20 1.45 -19.77
N THR A 266 -0.85 1.41 -21.07
CA THR A 266 0.42 0.86 -21.55
C THR A 266 1.61 1.64 -20.99
N THR A 267 1.50 2.97 -20.91
CA THR A 267 2.57 3.82 -20.38
C THR A 267 2.73 3.63 -18.87
N ILE A 268 1.62 3.56 -18.12
CA ILE A 268 1.62 3.28 -16.67
C ILE A 268 2.24 1.91 -16.38
N GLU A 269 1.89 0.87 -17.14
CA GLU A 269 2.47 -0.47 -17.03
C GLU A 269 3.99 -0.42 -17.22
N LYS A 270 4.46 0.21 -18.30
CA LYS A 270 5.91 0.36 -18.57
C LYS A 270 6.61 1.13 -17.46
N MET A 271 6.02 2.22 -16.99
CA MET A 271 6.57 3.02 -15.89
C MET A 271 6.72 2.17 -14.63
N SER A 272 5.69 1.41 -14.26
CA SER A 272 5.72 0.53 -13.08
C SER A 272 6.86 -0.49 -13.10
N ALA A 273 7.33 -0.89 -14.29
CA ALA A 273 8.40 -1.86 -14.45
C ALA A 273 9.81 -1.26 -14.37
N VAL A 274 10.02 -0.03 -14.88
CA VAL A 274 11.38 0.50 -15.14
C VAL A 274 11.77 1.73 -14.33
N CYS A 275 10.81 2.38 -13.66
CA CYS A 275 10.99 3.73 -13.14
C CYS A 275 11.65 3.83 -11.76
N ARG A 276 11.66 2.75 -10.96
CA ARG A 276 12.16 2.76 -9.57
C ARG A 276 13.57 3.35 -9.45
N ALA A 277 14.51 2.81 -10.23
CA ALA A 277 15.91 3.23 -10.21
C ALA A 277 16.10 4.69 -10.66
N LEU A 278 15.18 5.19 -11.49
CA LEU A 278 15.14 6.55 -12.02
C LEU A 278 14.48 7.54 -11.05
N GLY A 279 14.06 7.08 -9.86
CA GLY A 279 13.39 7.90 -8.85
C GLY A 279 11.98 8.32 -9.22
N VAL A 280 11.31 7.56 -10.09
CA VAL A 280 9.93 7.80 -10.49
C VAL A 280 9.04 6.69 -9.92
N PHE A 281 8.04 7.07 -9.15
CA PHE A 281 7.18 6.18 -8.39
C PHE A 281 5.70 6.41 -8.72
N LEU A 282 4.89 5.39 -8.43
CA LEU A 282 3.48 5.36 -8.78
C LEU A 282 2.67 5.13 -7.50
N MET A 283 1.62 5.92 -7.31
CA MET A 283 0.56 5.66 -6.35
C MET A 283 -0.76 5.61 -7.10
N LEU A 284 -1.32 4.42 -7.24
CA LEU A 284 -2.57 4.21 -7.97
C LEU A 284 -3.68 3.91 -6.97
N SER A 285 -4.83 4.53 -7.13
CA SER A 285 -6.03 4.14 -6.39
C SER A 285 -7.22 3.78 -7.27
N MET A 286 -8.09 2.94 -6.73
CA MET A 286 -9.35 2.54 -7.38
C MET A 286 -10.41 2.20 -6.34
N GLN A 287 -11.68 2.45 -6.65
CA GLN A 287 -12.77 2.05 -5.74
C GLN A 287 -13.08 0.56 -5.86
N ARG A 288 -13.04 0.04 -7.10
CA ARG A 288 -13.35 -1.36 -7.40
C ARG A 288 -12.18 -2.00 -8.17
N PRO A 289 -11.45 -2.95 -7.55
CA PRO A 289 -10.48 -3.77 -8.25
C PRO A 289 -11.13 -4.61 -9.35
N ASP A 290 -10.80 -4.32 -10.59
CA ASP A 290 -11.21 -5.11 -11.76
C ASP A 290 -10.01 -5.86 -12.34
N ALA A 291 -10.22 -7.09 -12.80
CA ALA A 291 -9.17 -7.93 -13.37
C ALA A 291 -8.67 -7.42 -14.74
N THR A 292 -9.50 -6.66 -15.45
CA THR A 292 -9.13 -6.04 -16.73
C THR A 292 -8.17 -4.87 -16.54
N ILE A 293 -8.34 -4.10 -15.46
CA ILE A 293 -7.49 -2.96 -15.10
C ILE A 293 -6.22 -3.44 -14.39
N LEU A 294 -6.36 -4.34 -13.42
CA LEU A 294 -5.25 -4.97 -12.72
C LEU A 294 -4.85 -6.26 -13.42
N ASP A 295 -4.34 -6.09 -14.64
CA ASP A 295 -3.74 -7.19 -15.37
C ASP A 295 -2.53 -7.78 -14.60
N GLY A 296 -2.05 -8.94 -15.06
CA GLY A 296 -0.95 -9.63 -14.39
C GLY A 296 0.30 -8.77 -14.24
N LYS A 297 0.61 -7.92 -15.23
CA LYS A 297 1.87 -7.17 -15.27
C LYS A 297 1.86 -5.96 -14.35
N LEU A 298 0.82 -5.12 -14.44
CA LEU A 298 0.67 -3.97 -13.55
C LEU A 298 0.57 -4.47 -12.10
N LYS A 299 -0.21 -5.52 -11.84
CA LYS A 299 -0.32 -6.11 -10.50
C LYS A 299 1.04 -6.55 -9.97
N LEU A 300 1.87 -7.24 -10.77
CA LEU A 300 3.19 -7.72 -10.33
C LEU A 300 4.13 -6.59 -9.90
N ASN A 301 4.07 -5.44 -10.57
CA ASN A 301 4.92 -4.27 -10.26
C ASN A 301 4.39 -3.42 -9.10
N MET A 302 3.08 -3.46 -8.83
CA MET A 302 2.49 -2.83 -7.65
C MET A 302 2.68 -3.72 -6.41
N THR A 303 3.91 -3.72 -5.88
CA THR A 303 4.35 -4.64 -4.81
C THR A 303 3.69 -4.37 -3.46
N VAL A 304 3.43 -3.10 -3.14
CA VAL A 304 2.71 -2.70 -1.93
C VAL A 304 1.24 -2.47 -2.24
N ARG A 305 0.36 -3.13 -1.48
CA ARG A 305 -1.09 -3.05 -1.69
C ARG A 305 -1.82 -2.79 -0.38
N MET A 306 -2.63 -1.73 -0.38
CA MET A 306 -3.51 -1.36 0.73
C MET A 306 -4.95 -1.68 0.34
N GLY A 307 -5.41 -2.87 0.72
CA GLY A 307 -6.79 -3.31 0.50
C GLY A 307 -7.67 -2.89 1.66
N PHE A 308 -8.30 -1.72 1.54
CA PHE A 308 -9.44 -1.34 2.39
C PHE A 308 -10.65 -2.22 2.06
N LYS A 309 -11.76 -2.01 2.78
CA LYS A 309 -12.97 -2.81 2.61
C LYS A 309 -13.37 -2.93 1.13
N CYS A 310 -13.35 -4.15 0.59
CA CYS A 310 -13.76 -4.45 -0.78
C CYS A 310 -15.23 -4.93 -0.80
N ALA A 311 -15.89 -4.81 -1.95
CA ALA A 311 -17.29 -5.21 -2.08
C ALA A 311 -17.48 -6.73 -1.90
N ASP A 312 -16.55 -7.53 -2.43
CA ASP A 312 -16.62 -8.99 -2.35
C ASP A 312 -15.22 -9.66 -2.38
N SER A 313 -15.23 -10.98 -2.21
CA SER A 313 -14.01 -11.81 -2.22
C SER A 313 -13.32 -11.84 -3.59
N ILE A 314 -14.03 -11.59 -4.69
CA ILE A 314 -13.43 -11.56 -6.03
C ILE A 314 -12.54 -10.31 -6.12
N ASN A 315 -13.08 -9.15 -5.72
CA ASN A 315 -12.33 -7.89 -5.72
C ASN A 315 -11.11 -7.94 -4.78
N SER A 316 -11.24 -8.50 -3.58
CA SER A 316 -10.11 -8.61 -2.65
C SER A 316 -9.01 -9.56 -3.15
N ASN A 317 -9.38 -10.63 -3.85
CA ASN A 317 -8.43 -11.54 -4.49
C ASN A 317 -7.74 -10.92 -5.71
N ILE A 318 -8.47 -10.16 -6.54
CA ILE A 318 -7.91 -9.38 -7.65
C ILE A 318 -6.89 -8.38 -7.11
N MET A 319 -7.22 -7.67 -6.03
CA MET A 319 -6.28 -6.78 -5.34
C MET A 319 -5.09 -7.53 -4.71
N GLY A 320 -5.23 -8.82 -4.42
CA GLY A 320 -4.20 -9.61 -3.73
C GLY A 320 -4.14 -9.32 -2.23
N THR A 321 -5.28 -8.92 -1.66
CA THR A 321 -5.50 -8.61 -0.24
C THR A 321 -6.69 -9.40 0.31
N PRO A 322 -6.70 -10.74 0.20
CA PRO A 322 -7.84 -11.55 0.65
C PRO A 322 -8.18 -11.29 2.12
N GLY A 323 -9.48 -11.26 2.42
CA GLY A 323 -10.00 -10.89 3.74
C GLY A 323 -10.30 -9.40 3.87
N SER A 324 -9.98 -8.56 2.87
CA SER A 324 -10.39 -7.15 2.89
C SER A 324 -11.91 -6.97 2.73
N GLU A 325 -12.61 -7.93 2.13
CA GLU A 325 -14.07 -7.90 1.95
C GLU A 325 -14.88 -8.07 3.26
N ILE A 326 -14.26 -8.66 4.29
CA ILE A 326 -14.87 -8.88 5.61
C ILE A 326 -14.42 -7.85 6.66
N LEU A 327 -13.80 -6.75 6.23
CA LEU A 327 -13.43 -5.66 7.14
C LEU A 327 -14.70 -4.91 7.58
N GLU A 328 -14.80 -4.62 8.88
CA GLU A 328 -16.02 -4.07 9.47
C GLU A 328 -15.91 -2.56 9.73
N GLN A 329 -14.70 -2.06 10.02
CA GLN A 329 -14.48 -0.69 10.45
C GLN A 329 -13.76 0.14 9.38
N SER A 330 -14.20 1.39 9.22
CA SER A 330 -13.54 2.35 8.33
C SER A 330 -12.09 2.61 8.76
N GLY A 331 -11.19 2.64 7.78
CA GLY A 331 -9.76 2.76 7.98
C GLY A 331 -9.05 1.44 8.26
N GLN A 332 -9.76 0.32 8.47
CA GLN A 332 -9.11 -0.99 8.46
C GLN A 332 -8.73 -1.37 7.03
N MET A 333 -7.58 -2.02 6.88
CA MET A 333 -7.10 -2.58 5.63
C MET A 333 -6.35 -3.89 5.84
N ILE A 334 -6.29 -4.70 4.79
CA ILE A 334 -5.29 -5.74 4.63
C ILE A 334 -4.12 -5.15 3.83
N LEU A 335 -2.96 -5.05 4.48
CA LEU A 335 -1.73 -4.58 3.88
C LEU A 335 -0.94 -5.76 3.32
N LYS A 336 -0.62 -5.71 2.02
CA LYS A 336 0.44 -6.51 1.41
C LYS A 336 1.74 -5.67 1.41
N LEU A 337 2.70 -6.09 2.22
CA LEU A 337 4.06 -5.55 2.27
C LEU A 337 5.03 -6.74 2.30
N ASN A 338 5.44 -7.16 3.50
CA ASN A 338 6.21 -8.39 3.74
C ASN A 338 5.29 -9.57 4.12
N GLY A 339 4.29 -9.81 3.28
CA GLY A 339 3.14 -10.67 3.61
C GLY A 339 1.86 -9.86 3.86
N LEU A 340 0.80 -10.57 4.23
CA LEU A 340 -0.51 -9.98 4.52
C LEU A 340 -0.65 -9.71 6.01
N GLN A 341 -1.07 -8.50 6.38
CA GLN A 341 -1.36 -8.15 7.76
C GLN A 341 -2.52 -7.17 7.85
N LYS A 342 -3.34 -7.28 8.91
CA LYS A 342 -4.42 -6.33 9.19
C LYS A 342 -3.86 -5.09 9.86
N VAL A 343 -4.24 -3.92 9.34
CA VAL A 343 -3.74 -2.61 9.78
C VAL A 343 -4.90 -1.62 9.90
N GLN A 344 -4.83 -0.75 10.89
CA GLN A 344 -5.68 0.43 11.00
C GLN A 344 -4.91 1.66 10.51
N ALA A 345 -5.40 2.23 9.41
CA ALA A 345 -4.92 3.49 8.85
C ALA A 345 -5.27 4.67 9.77
N PRO A 346 -4.40 5.70 9.84
CA PRO A 346 -4.74 6.95 10.50
C PRO A 346 -5.82 7.71 9.70
N PHE A 347 -6.71 8.37 10.42
CA PHE A 347 -7.77 9.18 9.81
C PHE A 347 -7.32 10.63 9.61
N LEU A 348 -7.42 11.14 8.38
CA LEU A 348 -7.16 12.53 8.04
C LEU A 348 -8.35 13.10 7.26
N GLU A 349 -9.08 13.98 7.94
CA GLU A 349 -10.17 14.72 7.35
C GLU A 349 -9.66 15.72 6.29
N LEU A 350 -10.46 15.97 5.27
CA LEU A 350 -10.11 16.88 4.17
C LEU A 350 -9.86 18.32 4.65
N SER A 351 -10.66 18.83 5.58
CA SER A 351 -10.50 20.15 6.19
C SER A 351 -9.11 20.28 6.83
N LYS A 352 -8.71 19.28 7.61
CA LYS A 352 -7.39 19.23 8.25
C LYS A 352 -6.26 19.04 7.24
N ALA A 353 -6.46 18.27 6.17
CA ALA A 353 -5.48 18.14 5.10
C ALA A 353 -5.22 19.49 4.41
N LYS A 354 -6.27 20.29 4.15
CA LYS A 354 -6.12 21.65 3.60
C LYS A 354 -5.30 22.54 4.51
N GLU A 355 -5.57 22.53 5.83
CA GLU A 355 -4.78 23.29 6.80
C GLU A 355 -3.30 22.89 6.81
N ILE A 356 -3.02 21.59 6.69
CA ILE A 356 -1.64 21.07 6.67
C ILE A 356 -0.86 21.57 5.45
N VAL A 357 -1.48 21.60 4.27
CA VAL A 357 -0.77 21.93 3.03
C VAL A 357 -0.74 23.44 2.74
N GLU A 358 -1.54 24.24 3.44
CA GLU A 358 -1.64 25.69 3.20
C GLU A 358 -0.29 26.44 3.24
N PRO A 359 0.63 26.18 4.19
CA PRO A 359 1.95 26.83 4.22
C PRO A 359 2.83 26.51 2.99
N TYR A 360 2.50 25.46 2.24
CA TYR A 360 3.25 25.00 1.07
C TYR A 360 2.65 25.51 -0.25
N ARG A 361 1.59 26.32 -0.20
CA ARG A 361 0.93 26.84 -1.40
C ARG A 361 1.63 28.07 -1.96
N ILE A 362 1.46 28.28 -3.26
CA ILE A 362 1.79 29.54 -3.93
C ILE A 362 0.54 30.43 -4.06
N PRO A 363 0.72 31.77 -4.08
CA PRO A 363 -0.34 32.72 -4.42
C PRO A 363 -1.00 32.38 -5.76
N LYS A 364 -2.27 32.74 -5.94
CA LYS A 364 -3.02 32.42 -7.17
C LYS A 364 -2.42 33.12 -8.38
N GLU A 365 -1.98 34.36 -8.18
CA GLU A 365 -1.40 35.22 -9.20
C GLU A 365 -0.09 34.61 -9.73
N GLN A 366 0.72 34.07 -8.83
CA GLN A 366 1.95 33.37 -9.18
C GLN A 366 1.69 32.04 -9.92
N ASP A 367 0.64 31.30 -9.53
CA ASP A 367 0.24 30.07 -10.23
C ASP A 367 -0.21 30.35 -11.66
N ALA A 368 -0.99 31.42 -11.87
CA ALA A 368 -1.44 31.82 -13.21
C ALA A 368 -0.27 32.21 -14.11
N MET A 369 0.63 33.07 -13.61
CA MET A 369 1.82 33.48 -14.36
C MET A 369 2.74 32.31 -14.72
N ASN A 370 2.88 31.32 -13.82
CA ASN A 370 3.66 30.12 -14.09
C ASN A 370 3.07 29.28 -15.24
N LYS A 371 1.73 29.19 -15.32
CA LYS A 371 1.05 28.43 -16.40
C LYS A 371 1.21 29.10 -17.75
N GLU A 372 1.02 30.42 -17.82
CA GLU A 372 1.25 31.19 -19.05
C GLU A 372 2.70 31.03 -19.56
N LEU A 373 3.68 31.04 -18.65
CA LEU A 373 5.08 30.79 -19.01
C LEU A 373 5.35 29.36 -19.52
N GLU A 374 4.66 28.35 -18.98
CA GLU A 374 4.78 26.97 -19.46
C GLU A 374 4.11 26.78 -20.83
N GLU A 375 2.96 27.38 -21.06
CA GLU A 375 2.25 27.36 -22.35
C GLU A 375 3.11 28.00 -23.45
N HIS A 376 3.66 29.19 -23.21
CA HIS A 376 4.58 29.84 -24.16
C HIS A 376 5.85 29.03 -24.43
N ARG A 377 6.38 28.32 -23.43
CA ARG A 377 7.53 27.41 -23.63
C ARG A 377 7.16 26.21 -24.50
N GLN A 378 5.96 25.65 -24.35
CA GLN A 378 5.50 24.55 -25.19
C GLN A 378 5.25 24.99 -26.63
N GLU A 379 4.62 26.15 -26.83
CA GLU A 379 4.42 26.76 -28.15
C GLU A 379 5.75 27.05 -28.86
N ALA A 380 6.73 27.62 -28.14
CA ALA A 380 8.05 27.88 -28.70
C ALA A 380 8.84 26.61 -29.06
N VAL A 381 8.61 25.49 -28.38
CA VAL A 381 9.25 24.20 -28.71
C VAL A 381 8.59 23.53 -29.91
N PHE A 382 7.28 23.71 -30.11
CA PHE A 382 6.57 23.23 -31.30
C PHE A 382 6.84 24.09 -32.54
N GLY A 383 6.89 25.41 -32.41
CA GLY A 383 7.15 26.31 -33.55
C GLY A 383 8.53 26.18 -34.17
N VAL A 384 9.52 25.63 -33.45
CA VAL A 384 10.88 25.40 -33.99
C VAL A 384 10.97 24.10 -34.80
N LEU A 385 9.98 23.20 -34.70
CA LEU A 385 9.95 21.96 -35.48
C LEU A 385 9.37 22.14 -36.89
N ASP A 386 8.68 23.24 -37.16
CA ASP A 386 8.07 23.52 -38.47
C ASP A 386 9.02 24.26 -39.44
N ASP A 387 10.20 24.71 -38.97
CA ASP A 387 11.15 25.53 -39.75
C ASP A 387 12.38 24.75 -40.29
N VAL A 388 12.36 23.41 -40.32
CA VAL A 388 13.52 22.59 -40.76
C VAL A 388 13.28 21.82 -42.07
N ASP A 389 12.13 21.98 -42.71
CA ASP A 389 11.85 21.42 -44.04
C ASP A 389 11.58 22.54 -45.06
N GLU A 390 12.61 23.29 -45.46
CA GLU A 390 12.66 24.01 -46.76
C GLU A 390 14.00 23.79 -47.48
#